data_AF-A0A8S2EUD5-F1
#
_entry.id   AF-A0A8S2EUD5-F1
#
_cell.length_a   1.000
_cell.length_b   1.000
_cell.length_c   1.000
_cell.angle_alpha   90.00
_cell.angle_beta   90.00
_cell.angle_gamma   90.00
#
_symmetry.space_group_name_H-M   'P 1'
#
loop_
_entity.id
_entity.type
_entity.pdbx_description
1 polymer ?
#
loop_
_entity_poly.entity_id
_entity_poly.type
_entity_poly.pdbx_seq_one_letter_code
_entity_poly.pdbx_strand_id
1 'polypeptide(L)'
;ELEQIEEQWRKEVDDLMALVSKLEDENKRLRDEIDKGGFNKSTELPSITREELECIKNLTEENVKLKRFIKTKDKDLTQKMLDMEAIQSQLERVCKINFTLRQKNTFSTNQTQRLLIEKSDLEVQLKDKENFINHMKERVVIQGTDDLASPVSSIDPLLELTDTNRPRFTLQELRQVLWERNDLKTKLLEVEEELRFFRDQEDELEGAVQGPINKEPEEKLLGYKREESKIRQFLRTMLPTFNPSSSSPPTSSVTPPLSKPKSTARRSSPTLLPSSIMKMPLTSSTHYNNSSSPLSPLPKKLTLEDIIIKKTTKSNHTNSDTPLLSRTVPSS
;
A
#
# COMPACT_ATOMS: atom_id res chain seq x y z
N GLU A 1 -36.45 -98.02 55.52
CA GLU A 1 -36.23 -97.28 54.26
C GLU A 1 -37.54 -96.77 53.67
N LEU A 2 -38.53 -97.63 53.36
CA LEU A 2 -39.84 -97.17 52.87
C LEU A 2 -40.57 -96.20 53.81
N GLU A 3 -40.58 -96.48 55.11
CA GLU A 3 -41.20 -95.60 56.12
C GLU A 3 -40.53 -94.21 56.20
N GLN A 4 -39.22 -94.13 55.96
CA GLN A 4 -38.50 -92.85 55.91
C GLN A 4 -38.83 -92.06 54.63
N ILE A 5 -39.05 -92.76 53.52
CA ILE A 5 -39.47 -92.14 52.25
C ILE A 5 -40.91 -91.64 52.39
N GLU A 6 -41.80 -92.40 53.02
CA GLU A 6 -43.18 -91.98 53.29
C GLU A 6 -43.24 -90.78 54.23
N GLU A 7 -42.42 -90.76 55.29
CA GLU A 7 -42.35 -89.62 56.20
C GLU A 7 -41.77 -88.37 55.50
N GLN A 8 -40.77 -88.55 54.64
CA GLN A 8 -40.22 -87.47 53.82
C GLN A 8 -41.27 -86.91 52.85
N TRP A 9 -42.07 -87.77 52.22
CA TRP A 9 -43.16 -87.34 51.32
C TRP A 9 -44.27 -86.63 52.09
N ARG A 10 -44.64 -87.12 53.28
CA ARG A 10 -45.58 -86.41 54.16
C ARG A 10 -45.09 -85.01 54.49
N LYS A 11 -43.82 -84.90 54.88
CA LYS A 11 -43.20 -83.62 55.19
C LYS A 11 -43.16 -82.67 53.99
N GLU A 12 -42.81 -83.18 52.81
CA GLU A 12 -42.81 -82.38 51.57
C GLU A 12 -44.22 -81.93 51.17
N VAL A 13 -45.23 -82.78 51.34
CA VAL A 13 -46.64 -82.43 51.11
C VAL A 13 -47.10 -81.35 52.10
N ASP A 14 -46.76 -81.47 53.38
CA ASP A 14 -47.07 -80.47 54.40
C ASP A 14 -46.38 -79.12 54.13
N ASP A 15 -45.10 -79.14 53.72
CA ASP A 15 -44.34 -77.95 53.36
C ASP A 15 -44.93 -77.25 52.12
N LEU A 16 -45.32 -78.02 51.10
CA LEU A 16 -46.00 -77.50 49.91
C LEU A 16 -47.38 -76.92 50.23
N MET A 17 -48.17 -77.59 51.08
CA MET A 17 -49.46 -77.08 51.55
C MET A 17 -49.29 -75.77 52.33
N ALA A 18 -48.28 -75.67 53.18
CA ALA A 18 -47.97 -74.44 53.91
C ALA A 18 -47.54 -73.30 52.96
N LEU A 19 -46.81 -73.60 51.89
CA LEU A 19 -46.43 -72.61 50.88
C LEU A 19 -47.64 -72.14 50.08
N VAL A 20 -48.51 -73.04 49.65
CA VAL A 20 -49.75 -72.71 48.94
C VAL A 20 -50.63 -71.81 49.80
N SER A 21 -50.84 -72.15 51.08
CA SER A 21 -51.62 -71.32 51.99
C SER A 21 -51.03 -69.91 52.14
N LYS A 22 -49.70 -69.76 52.24
CA LYS A 22 -49.05 -68.45 52.29
C LYS A 22 -49.23 -67.65 51.00
N LEU A 23 -49.12 -68.30 49.85
CA LEU A 23 -49.33 -67.66 48.55
C LEU A 23 -50.80 -67.26 48.34
N GLU A 24 -51.74 -68.07 48.84
CA GLU A 24 -53.16 -67.73 48.85
C GLU A 24 -53.45 -66.53 49.75
N ASP A 25 -52.87 -66.48 50.95
CA ASP A 25 -52.99 -65.34 51.86
C ASP A 25 -52.37 -64.07 51.27
N GLU A 26 -51.21 -64.17 50.62
CA GLU A 26 -50.57 -63.03 49.96
C GLU A 26 -51.33 -62.57 48.71
N ASN A 27 -51.85 -63.50 47.90
CA ASN A 27 -52.73 -63.16 46.79
C ASN A 27 -54.02 -62.49 47.27
N LYS A 28 -54.60 -62.96 48.38
CA LYS A 28 -55.76 -62.33 49.00
C LYS A 28 -55.40 -60.94 49.51
N ARG A 29 -54.25 -60.76 50.17
CA ARG A 29 -53.74 -59.46 50.60
C ARG A 29 -53.54 -58.50 49.43
N LEU A 30 -52.91 -58.95 48.35
CA LEU A 30 -52.69 -58.14 47.15
C LEU A 30 -54.00 -57.81 46.44
N ARG A 31 -54.95 -58.74 46.38
CA ARG A 31 -56.30 -58.46 45.87
C ARG A 31 -57.03 -57.45 46.74
N ASP A 32 -56.98 -57.60 48.06
CA ASP A 32 -57.54 -56.64 49.00
C ASP A 32 -56.84 -55.27 48.89
N GLU A 33 -55.54 -55.23 48.61
CA GLU A 33 -54.76 -54.00 48.40
C GLU A 33 -55.04 -53.35 47.04
N ILE A 34 -55.31 -54.16 46.01
CA ILE A 34 -55.80 -53.72 44.70
C ILE A 34 -57.25 -53.23 44.81
N ASP A 35 -58.11 -53.88 45.59
CA ASP A 35 -59.51 -53.51 45.77
C ASP A 35 -59.63 -52.27 46.69
N LYS A 36 -58.85 -52.20 47.77
CA LYS A 36 -58.64 -50.94 48.53
C LYS A 36 -58.00 -49.87 47.66
N GLY A 37 -57.18 -50.29 46.68
CA GLY A 37 -56.52 -49.45 45.69
C GLY A 37 -57.33 -49.20 44.41
N GLY A 38 -58.58 -49.66 44.31
CA GLY A 38 -59.19 -49.88 43.01
C GLY A 38 -60.70 -49.74 42.99
N PHE A 39 -61.19 -48.49 42.98
CA PHE A 39 -62.21 -48.03 42.02
C PHE A 39 -62.46 -46.50 42.11
N ASN A 40 -61.43 -45.65 42.08
CA ASN A 40 -61.60 -44.18 41.91
C ASN A 40 -60.32 -43.42 41.52
N LYS A 41 -59.31 -44.11 40.98
CA LYS A 41 -58.09 -43.45 40.49
C LYS A 41 -57.74 -43.97 39.11
N SER A 42 -58.69 -43.82 38.19
CA SER A 42 -58.34 -43.70 36.78
C SER A 42 -57.29 -42.60 36.67
N THR A 43 -56.05 -42.99 36.41
CA THR A 43 -55.09 -42.20 35.63
C THR A 43 -55.15 -40.69 35.91
N GLU A 44 -54.94 -40.26 37.14
CA GLU A 44 -54.63 -38.85 37.39
C GLU A 44 -53.16 -38.63 36.98
N LEU A 45 -52.93 -38.56 35.67
CA LEU A 45 -51.99 -37.56 35.17
C LEU A 45 -52.32 -36.25 35.90
N PRO A 46 -51.34 -35.49 36.41
CA PRO A 46 -51.64 -34.26 37.13
C PRO A 46 -52.60 -33.43 36.28
N SER A 47 -53.85 -33.29 36.75
CA SER A 47 -54.89 -32.58 36.02
C SER A 47 -54.54 -31.11 36.11
N ILE A 48 -53.75 -30.64 35.14
CA ILE A 48 -53.39 -29.24 34.96
C ILE A 48 -54.68 -28.41 35.07
N THR A 49 -54.68 -27.48 36.01
CA THR A 49 -55.82 -26.61 36.25
C THR A 49 -56.01 -25.66 35.07
N ARG A 50 -57.23 -25.15 34.90
CA ARG A 50 -57.55 -24.18 33.83
C ARG A 50 -56.65 -22.93 33.90
N GLU A 51 -56.35 -22.48 35.12
CA GLU A 51 -55.47 -21.33 35.36
C GLU A 51 -54.02 -21.64 34.96
N GLU A 52 -53.53 -22.85 35.23
CA GLU A 52 -52.21 -23.30 34.76
C GLU A 52 -52.14 -23.39 33.23
N LEU A 53 -53.20 -23.87 32.54
CA LEU A 53 -53.25 -23.84 31.07
C LEU A 53 -53.18 -22.44 30.51
N GLU A 54 -53.93 -21.50 31.09
CA GLU A 54 -53.95 -20.11 30.65
C GLU A 54 -52.59 -19.43 30.90
N CYS A 55 -51.96 -19.72 32.04
CA CYS A 55 -50.59 -19.28 32.34
C CYS A 55 -49.59 -19.83 31.30
N ILE A 56 -49.63 -21.13 31.01
CA ILE A 56 -48.77 -21.77 30.01
C ILE A 56 -49.01 -21.14 28.64
N LYS A 57 -50.26 -20.93 28.24
CA LYS A 57 -50.60 -20.27 26.97
C LYS A 57 -49.98 -18.88 26.89
N ASN A 58 -50.17 -18.04 27.90
CA ASN A 58 -49.61 -16.69 27.94
C ASN A 58 -48.07 -16.71 27.88
N LEU A 59 -47.44 -17.61 28.65
CA LEU A 59 -45.99 -17.79 28.61
C LEU A 59 -45.50 -18.24 27.23
N THR A 60 -46.23 -19.14 26.55
CA THR A 60 -45.85 -19.58 25.20
C THR A 60 -45.98 -18.44 24.18
N GLU A 61 -47.03 -17.62 24.27
CA GLU A 61 -47.22 -16.45 23.41
C GLU A 61 -46.11 -15.41 23.62
N GLU A 62 -45.78 -15.08 24.87
CA GLU A 62 -44.67 -14.19 25.20
C GLU A 62 -43.33 -14.76 24.76
N ASN A 63 -43.10 -16.06 24.95
CA ASN A 63 -41.88 -16.73 24.48
C ASN A 63 -41.72 -16.62 22.96
N VAL A 64 -42.81 -16.78 22.21
CA VAL A 64 -42.82 -16.59 20.75
C VAL A 64 -42.55 -15.12 20.38
N LYS A 65 -43.14 -14.15 21.09
CA LYS A 65 -42.86 -12.71 20.87
C LYS A 65 -41.39 -12.39 21.12
N LEU A 66 -40.83 -12.85 22.23
CA LEU A 66 -39.41 -12.66 22.57
C LEU A 66 -38.49 -13.30 21.53
N LYS A 67 -38.81 -14.51 21.05
CA LYS A 67 -38.07 -15.17 19.96
C LYS A 67 -38.09 -14.34 18.67
N ARG A 68 -39.24 -13.75 18.30
CA ARG A 68 -39.32 -12.85 17.14
C ARG A 68 -38.49 -11.58 17.37
N PHE A 69 -38.58 -11.00 18.56
CA PHE A 69 -37.83 -9.79 18.93
C PHE A 69 -36.32 -10.03 18.84
N ILE A 70 -35.82 -11.15 19.39
CA ILE A 70 -34.41 -11.55 19.30
C ILE A 70 -33.99 -11.65 17.83
N LYS A 71 -34.76 -12.36 16.99
CA LYS A 71 -34.46 -12.49 15.55
C LYS A 71 -34.39 -11.14 14.83
N THR A 72 -35.26 -10.20 15.18
CA THR A 72 -35.20 -8.84 14.62
C THR A 72 -33.94 -8.11 15.10
N LYS A 73 -33.60 -8.21 16.39
CA LYS A 73 -32.39 -7.59 16.93
C LYS A 73 -31.11 -8.20 16.36
N ASP A 74 -31.08 -9.50 16.07
CA ASP A 74 -29.96 -10.13 15.39
C ASP A 74 -29.78 -9.60 13.95
N LYS A 75 -30.88 -9.37 13.23
CA LYS A 75 -30.86 -8.71 11.91
C LYS A 75 -30.35 -7.27 12.00
N ASP A 76 -30.81 -6.52 13.00
CA ASP A 76 -30.33 -5.15 13.22
C ASP A 76 -28.83 -5.13 13.54
N LEU A 77 -28.36 -6.03 14.41
CA LEU A 77 -26.95 -6.15 14.79
C LEU A 77 -26.06 -6.54 13.61
N THR A 78 -26.49 -7.52 12.82
CA THR A 78 -25.76 -7.93 11.61
C THR A 78 -25.68 -6.80 10.58
N GLN A 79 -26.77 -6.04 10.37
CA GLN A 79 -26.73 -4.85 9.52
C GLN A 79 -25.75 -3.79 10.07
N LYS A 80 -25.77 -3.52 11.38
CA LYS A 80 -24.84 -2.56 12.00
C LYS A 80 -23.38 -3.00 11.90
N MET A 81 -23.11 -4.29 11.94
CA MET A 81 -21.78 -4.85 11.70
C MET A 81 -21.31 -4.57 10.27
N LEU A 82 -22.16 -4.81 9.27
CA LEU A 82 -21.85 -4.50 7.87
C LEU A 82 -21.61 -3.01 7.63
N ASP A 83 -22.44 -2.14 8.23
CA ASP A 83 -22.28 -0.69 8.14
C ASP A 83 -20.93 -0.25 8.76
N MET A 84 -20.55 -0.84 9.90
CA MET A 84 -19.29 -0.58 10.58
C MET A 84 -18.08 -1.02 9.74
N GLU A 85 -18.13 -2.21 9.13
CA GLU A 85 -17.10 -2.70 8.21
C GLU A 85 -16.95 -1.82 6.97
N ALA A 86 -18.07 -1.34 6.42
CA ALA A 86 -18.07 -0.42 5.28
C ALA A 86 -17.41 0.92 5.63
N ILE A 87 -17.76 1.52 6.78
CA ILE A 87 -17.13 2.75 7.26
C ILE A 87 -15.65 2.55 7.56
N GLN A 88 -15.27 1.42 8.16
CA GLN A 88 -13.87 1.08 8.42
C GLN A 88 -13.07 0.99 7.11
N SER A 89 -13.62 0.36 6.08
CA SER A 89 -13.00 0.30 4.74
C SER A 89 -12.84 1.68 4.11
N GLN A 90 -13.79 2.59 4.31
CA GLN A 90 -13.68 3.98 3.85
C GLN A 90 -12.58 4.74 4.59
N LEU A 91 -12.53 4.59 5.91
CA LEU A 91 -11.50 5.19 6.76
C LEU A 91 -10.09 4.75 6.32
N GLU A 92 -9.89 3.47 6.08
CA GLU A 92 -8.60 2.93 5.62
C GLU A 92 -8.18 3.53 4.26
N ARG A 93 -9.11 3.67 3.32
CA ARG A 93 -8.83 4.33 2.02
C ARG A 93 -8.41 5.79 2.21
N VAL A 94 -9.14 6.54 3.04
CA VAL A 94 -8.82 7.95 3.33
C VAL A 94 -7.47 8.07 4.04
N CYS A 95 -7.15 7.20 5.00
CA CYS A 95 -5.85 7.17 5.66
C CYS A 95 -4.70 6.96 4.66
N LYS A 96 -4.84 6.03 3.71
CA LYS A 96 -3.84 5.79 2.66
C LYS A 96 -3.63 7.01 1.75
N ILE A 97 -4.72 7.64 1.32
CA ILE A 97 -4.66 8.86 0.50
C ILE A 97 -4.03 10.01 1.29
N ASN A 98 -4.44 10.22 2.54
CA ASN A 98 -3.92 11.30 3.39
C ASN A 98 -2.41 11.13 3.64
N PHE A 99 -1.96 9.91 3.91
CA PHE A 99 -0.54 9.59 4.05
C PHE A 99 0.25 9.94 2.79
N THR A 100 -0.26 9.54 1.61
CA THR A 100 0.37 9.85 0.32
C THR A 100 0.42 11.37 0.06
N LEU A 101 -0.66 12.09 0.37
CA LEU A 101 -0.71 13.55 0.24
C LEU A 101 0.30 14.24 1.17
N ARG A 102 0.43 13.77 2.41
CA ARG A 102 1.44 14.29 3.34
C ARG A 102 2.85 14.10 2.82
N GLN A 103 3.17 12.91 2.31
CA GLN A 103 4.48 12.66 1.70
C GLN A 103 4.76 13.58 0.51
N LYS A 104 3.78 13.72 -0.41
CA LYS A 104 3.89 14.62 -1.57
C LYS A 104 4.08 16.08 -1.13
N ASN A 105 3.35 16.51 -0.11
CA ASN A 105 3.47 17.86 0.43
C ASN A 105 4.86 18.10 1.05
N THR A 106 5.39 17.15 1.83
CA THR A 106 6.76 17.22 2.36
C THR A 106 7.80 17.28 1.24
N PHE A 107 7.68 16.43 0.22
CA PHE A 107 8.58 16.45 -0.93
C PHE A 107 8.56 17.80 -1.66
N SER A 108 7.35 18.29 -1.99
CA SER A 108 7.17 19.58 -2.66
C SER A 108 7.70 20.75 -1.81
N THR A 109 7.43 20.74 -0.49
CA THR A 109 7.93 21.78 0.43
C THR A 109 9.46 21.79 0.46
N ASN A 110 10.10 20.63 0.57
CA ASN A 110 11.56 20.51 0.56
C ASN A 110 12.16 20.98 -0.78
N GLN A 111 11.52 20.66 -1.90
CA GLN A 111 11.94 21.14 -3.21
C GLN A 111 11.87 22.67 -3.31
N THR A 112 10.74 23.26 -2.89
CA THR A 112 10.57 24.72 -2.88
C THR A 112 11.60 25.40 -1.98
N GLN A 113 11.90 24.84 -0.82
CA GLN A 113 12.93 25.37 0.07
C GLN A 113 14.33 25.32 -0.56
N ARG A 114 14.69 24.23 -1.26
CA ARG A 114 15.96 24.14 -1.98
C ARG A 114 16.08 25.18 -3.08
N LEU A 115 15.04 25.30 -3.93
CA LEU A 115 15.00 26.29 -4.99
C LEU A 115 15.05 27.72 -4.45
N LEU A 116 14.45 27.98 -3.28
CA LEU A 116 14.51 29.29 -2.64
C LEU A 116 15.93 29.63 -2.17
N ILE A 117 16.65 28.66 -1.61
CA ILE A 117 18.06 28.83 -1.21
C ILE A 117 18.92 29.10 -2.44
N GLU A 118 18.82 28.26 -3.48
CA GLU A 118 19.56 28.44 -4.73
C GLU A 118 19.28 29.80 -5.39
N LYS A 119 18.01 30.22 -5.39
CA LYS A 119 17.63 31.56 -5.86
C LYS A 119 18.34 32.64 -5.05
N SER A 120 18.32 32.56 -3.71
CA SER A 120 18.98 33.57 -2.87
C SER A 120 20.49 33.61 -3.08
N ASP A 121 21.13 32.47 -3.30
CA ASP A 121 22.56 32.40 -3.61
C ASP A 121 22.89 33.05 -4.96
N LEU A 122 22.05 32.82 -5.98
CA LEU A 122 22.20 33.45 -7.28
C LEU A 122 21.93 34.96 -7.24
N GLU A 123 20.97 35.42 -6.45
CA GLU A 123 20.70 36.84 -6.24
C GLU A 123 21.90 37.55 -5.59
N VAL A 124 22.54 36.93 -4.60
CA VAL A 124 23.76 37.45 -3.98
C VAL A 124 24.90 37.51 -5.00
N GLN A 125 25.14 36.44 -5.75
CA GLN A 125 26.18 36.42 -6.79
C GLN A 125 25.94 37.49 -7.86
N LEU A 126 24.70 37.68 -8.28
CA LEU A 126 24.33 38.70 -9.26
C LEU A 126 24.62 40.10 -8.71
N LYS A 127 24.24 40.37 -7.46
CA LYS A 127 24.51 41.65 -6.79
C LYS A 127 26.02 41.93 -6.67
N ASP A 128 26.82 40.91 -6.37
CA ASP A 128 28.28 41.04 -6.31
C ASP A 128 28.88 41.39 -7.68
N LYS A 129 28.38 40.77 -8.76
CA LYS A 129 28.80 41.08 -10.14
C LYS A 129 28.35 42.48 -10.56
N GLU A 130 27.15 42.91 -10.21
CA GLU A 130 26.66 44.27 -10.44
C GLU A 130 27.53 45.30 -9.73
N ASN A 131 27.87 45.06 -8.46
CA ASN A 131 28.77 45.92 -7.70
C ASN A 131 30.16 46.02 -8.35
N PHE A 132 30.71 44.90 -8.83
CA PHE A 132 31.98 44.89 -9.55
C PHE A 132 31.91 45.70 -10.86
N ILE A 133 30.84 45.55 -11.63
CA ILE A 133 30.61 46.33 -12.86
C ILE A 133 30.50 47.82 -12.52
N ASN A 134 29.75 48.18 -11.48
CA ASN A 134 29.60 49.57 -11.06
C ASN A 134 30.94 50.17 -10.61
N HIS A 135 31.74 49.43 -9.84
CA HIS A 135 33.08 49.85 -9.46
C HIS A 135 34.01 50.04 -10.67
N MET A 136 33.96 49.12 -11.64
CA MET A 136 34.72 49.25 -12.88
C MET A 136 34.26 50.47 -13.70
N LYS A 137 32.95 50.71 -13.80
CA LYS A 137 32.40 51.92 -14.45
C LYS A 137 32.89 53.19 -13.76
N GLU A 138 32.87 53.24 -12.44
CA GLU A 138 33.36 54.38 -11.66
C GLU A 138 34.84 54.64 -11.93
N ARG A 139 35.68 53.59 -11.96
CA ARG A 139 37.10 53.71 -12.32
C ARG A 139 37.35 54.20 -13.74
N VAL A 140 36.55 53.73 -14.71
CA VAL A 140 36.64 54.19 -16.11
C VAL A 140 36.19 55.65 -16.24
N VAL A 141 35.17 56.08 -15.49
CA VAL A 141 34.75 57.48 -15.45
C VAL A 141 35.85 58.36 -14.86
N ILE A 142 36.49 57.93 -13.77
CA ILE A 142 37.61 58.68 -13.15
C ILE A 142 38.82 58.75 -14.10
N GLN A 143 39.18 57.66 -14.78
CA GLN A 143 40.26 57.67 -15.78
C GLN A 143 39.91 58.45 -17.06
N GLY A 144 38.63 58.56 -17.41
CA GLY A 144 38.16 59.36 -18.55
C GLY A 144 38.07 60.87 -18.26
N THR A 145 38.10 61.28 -16.99
CA THR A 145 38.03 62.70 -16.60
C THR A 145 39.39 63.36 -16.39
N ASP A 146 40.47 62.60 -16.22
CA ASP A 146 41.80 63.15 -15.92
C ASP A 146 42.67 63.44 -17.17
N ASP A 147 42.28 62.97 -18.37
CA ASP A 147 43.10 63.08 -19.59
C ASP A 147 42.56 64.04 -20.69
N LEU A 148 41.56 64.90 -20.40
CA LEU A 148 41.07 65.91 -21.36
C LEU A 148 41.78 67.27 -21.22
N ALA A 149 43.11 67.26 -21.38
CA ALA A 149 43.91 68.46 -21.64
C ALA A 149 45.08 68.19 -22.60
N SER A 150 44.85 67.54 -23.75
CA SER A 150 45.75 67.64 -24.92
C SER A 150 45.08 67.13 -26.20
N PRO A 151 45.20 67.83 -27.36
CA PRO A 151 44.52 67.45 -28.58
C PRO A 151 45.37 66.50 -29.45
N VAL A 152 44.68 65.57 -30.12
CA VAL A 152 45.08 64.86 -31.37
C VAL A 152 46.02 63.65 -31.22
N SER A 153 45.48 62.43 -31.34
CA SER A 153 45.57 61.57 -32.55
C SER A 153 45.50 60.06 -32.26
N SER A 154 44.70 59.36 -33.08
CA SER A 154 44.75 57.89 -33.35
C SER A 154 44.12 57.02 -32.25
N ILE A 155 42.83 56.71 -32.26
CA ILE A 155 42.15 55.85 -33.24
C ILE A 155 40.67 56.26 -33.26
N ASP A 156 40.16 56.53 -34.45
CA ASP A 156 38.82 57.03 -34.72
C ASP A 156 37.80 55.86 -34.74
N PRO A 157 36.86 55.74 -33.79
CA PRO A 157 35.79 54.73 -33.84
C PRO A 157 34.80 54.97 -35.00
N LEU A 158 34.91 56.12 -35.68
CA LEU A 158 34.05 56.47 -36.81
C LEU A 158 34.41 55.70 -38.09
N LEU A 159 35.65 55.21 -38.23
CA LEU A 159 36.05 54.35 -39.35
C LEU A 159 35.50 52.93 -39.23
N GLU A 160 35.15 52.47 -38.03
CA GLU A 160 34.50 51.18 -37.79
C GLU A 160 32.98 51.20 -38.05
N LEU A 161 32.40 52.39 -38.29
CA LEU A 161 31.02 52.55 -38.73
C LEU A 161 30.82 52.34 -40.24
N THR A 162 31.89 52.21 -41.03
CA THR A 162 31.82 52.14 -42.50
C THR A 162 31.82 50.71 -43.07
N ASP A 163 31.97 49.69 -42.21
CA ASP A 163 31.84 48.31 -42.67
C ASP A 163 30.36 48.01 -42.97
N THR A 164 30.04 48.06 -44.25
CA THR A 164 28.69 47.86 -44.80
C THR A 164 28.33 46.37 -44.81
N ASN A 165 29.32 45.48 -44.66
CA ASN A 165 29.12 44.03 -44.61
C ASN A 165 29.10 43.46 -43.18
N ARG A 166 29.25 44.31 -42.16
CA ARG A 166 29.12 43.88 -40.76
C ARG A 166 27.64 43.64 -40.44
N PRO A 167 27.24 42.44 -39.97
CA PRO A 167 25.85 42.18 -39.63
C PRO A 167 25.43 43.06 -38.44
N ARG A 168 24.58 44.05 -38.71
CA ARG A 168 24.02 44.96 -37.70
C ARG A 168 22.70 44.40 -37.21
N PHE A 169 22.77 43.44 -36.29
CA PHE A 169 21.57 42.99 -35.60
C PHE A 169 21.13 44.03 -34.56
N THR A 170 19.84 44.34 -34.52
CA THR A 170 19.24 45.02 -33.37
C THR A 170 19.29 44.10 -32.15
N LEU A 171 19.28 44.65 -30.93
CA LEU A 171 19.24 43.83 -29.70
C LEU A 171 18.03 42.89 -29.68
N GLN A 172 16.93 43.31 -30.32
CA GLN A 172 15.73 42.52 -30.49
C GLN A 172 15.95 41.34 -31.44
N GLU A 173 16.56 41.57 -32.61
CA GLU A 173 16.92 40.52 -33.56
C GLU A 173 17.90 39.52 -32.93
N LEU A 174 18.89 39.98 -32.17
CA LEU A 174 19.81 39.09 -31.47
C LEU A 174 19.09 38.20 -30.45
N ARG A 175 18.14 38.75 -29.69
CA ARG A 175 17.30 37.96 -28.77
C ARG A 175 16.45 36.94 -29.52
N GLN A 176 15.86 37.34 -30.64
CA GLN A 176 15.06 36.46 -31.48
C GLN A 176 15.90 35.32 -32.07
N VAL A 177 17.06 35.62 -32.67
CA VAL A 177 17.98 34.62 -33.22
C VAL A 177 18.50 33.68 -32.13
N LEU A 178 18.79 34.19 -30.93
CA LEU A 178 19.18 33.34 -29.80
C LEU A 178 18.05 32.41 -29.34
N TRP A 179 16.82 32.90 -29.36
CA TRP A 179 15.64 32.10 -29.03
C TRP A 179 15.41 31.02 -30.09
N GLU A 180 15.40 31.38 -31.37
CA GLU A 180 15.26 30.44 -32.49
C GLU A 180 16.38 29.40 -32.48
N ARG A 181 17.63 29.81 -32.25
CA ARG A 181 18.77 28.89 -32.09
C ARG A 181 18.56 27.91 -30.93
N ASN A 182 18.03 28.37 -29.80
CA ASN A 182 17.80 27.50 -28.65
C ASN A 182 16.62 26.52 -28.89
N ASP A 183 15.57 26.97 -29.56
CA ASP A 183 14.44 26.13 -29.96
C ASP A 183 14.89 25.05 -30.96
N LEU A 184 15.62 25.45 -32.01
CA LEU A 184 16.20 24.53 -32.98
C LEU A 184 17.20 23.56 -32.36
N LYS A 185 17.98 24.00 -31.37
CA LYS A 185 18.89 23.11 -30.63
C LYS A 185 18.11 22.06 -29.83
N THR A 186 16.98 22.42 -29.24
CA THR A 186 16.11 21.47 -28.53
C THR A 186 15.54 20.44 -29.50
N LYS A 187 15.00 20.88 -30.64
CA LYS A 187 14.47 20.00 -31.69
C LYS A 187 15.55 19.09 -32.29
N LEU A 188 16.76 19.62 -32.49
CA LEU A 188 17.89 18.83 -32.97
C LEU A 188 18.26 17.73 -31.98
N LEU A 189 18.30 18.04 -30.67
CA LEU A 189 18.55 17.04 -29.63
C LEU A 189 17.47 15.94 -29.62
N GLU A 190 16.21 16.30 -29.78
CA GLU A 190 15.09 15.36 -29.87
C GLU A 190 15.23 14.43 -31.09
N VAL A 191 15.50 14.98 -32.28
CA VAL A 191 15.73 14.19 -33.49
C VAL A 191 16.99 13.33 -33.37
N GLU A 192 18.07 13.85 -32.78
CA GLU A 192 19.28 13.07 -32.50
C GLU A 192 19.00 11.92 -31.53
N GLU A 193 18.13 12.11 -30.53
CA GLU A 193 17.69 11.05 -29.61
C GLU A 193 16.85 9.99 -30.34
N GLU A 194 15.89 10.39 -31.19
CA GLU A 194 15.12 9.47 -32.03
C GLU A 194 16.04 8.66 -32.97
N LEU A 195 16.98 9.32 -33.65
CA LEU A 195 17.94 8.64 -34.52
C LEU A 195 18.87 7.69 -33.74
N ARG A 196 19.25 8.04 -32.51
CA ARG A 196 19.99 7.12 -31.63
C ARG A 196 19.13 5.93 -31.26
N PHE A 197 17.88 6.15 -30.89
CA PHE A 197 16.94 5.08 -30.57
C PHE A 197 16.78 4.09 -31.73
N PHE A 198 16.62 4.59 -32.96
CA PHE A 198 16.47 3.71 -34.13
C PHE A 198 17.75 2.99 -34.53
N ARG A 199 18.92 3.64 -34.45
CA ARG A 199 20.21 2.97 -34.69
C ARG A 199 20.46 1.86 -33.66
N ASP A 200 20.20 2.14 -32.38
CA ASP A 200 20.38 1.15 -31.32
C ASP A 200 19.37 0.00 -31.47
N GLN A 201 18.16 0.25 -32.01
CA GLN A 201 17.18 -0.76 -32.36
C GLN A 201 17.59 -1.59 -33.59
N GLU A 202 18.24 -0.98 -34.59
CA GLU A 202 18.79 -1.67 -35.76
C GLU A 202 19.94 -2.61 -35.34
N ASP A 203 20.81 -2.15 -34.44
CA ASP A 203 21.87 -2.95 -33.81
C ASP A 203 21.29 -4.09 -32.94
N GLU A 204 20.16 -3.86 -32.25
CA GLU A 204 19.45 -4.87 -31.48
C GLU A 204 18.77 -5.93 -32.39
N LEU A 205 18.27 -5.53 -33.56
CA LEU A 205 17.68 -6.43 -34.54
C LEU A 205 18.75 -7.24 -35.31
N GLU A 206 19.92 -6.67 -35.62
CA GLU A 206 21.06 -7.42 -36.16
C GLU A 206 21.73 -8.33 -35.10
N GLY A 207 21.72 -7.94 -33.82
CA GLY A 207 22.28 -8.72 -32.71
C GLY A 207 21.36 -9.83 -32.16
N ALA A 208 20.04 -9.75 -32.37
CA ALA A 208 19.08 -10.69 -31.79
C ALA A 208 19.00 -12.07 -32.50
N VAL A 209 19.67 -12.27 -33.63
CA VAL A 209 19.63 -13.54 -34.38
C VAL A 209 20.70 -14.55 -33.93
N GLN A 210 21.59 -14.20 -33.02
CA GLN A 210 22.57 -15.15 -32.47
C GLN A 210 22.61 -15.19 -30.94
N GLY A 211 21.50 -15.68 -30.37
CA GLY A 211 21.51 -16.18 -29.00
C GLY A 211 22.44 -17.40 -28.84
N PRO A 212 22.93 -17.69 -27.62
CA PRO A 212 23.71 -18.90 -27.36
C PRO A 212 22.88 -20.13 -27.73
N ILE A 213 23.29 -20.86 -28.78
CA ILE A 213 22.68 -22.14 -29.15
C ILE A 213 22.67 -23.05 -27.91
N ASN A 214 21.48 -23.50 -27.51
CA ASN A 214 21.34 -24.59 -26.56
C ASN A 214 22.11 -25.79 -27.11
N LYS A 215 23.12 -26.29 -26.40
CA LYS A 215 23.80 -27.54 -26.75
C LYS A 215 22.74 -28.64 -26.91
N GLU A 216 22.66 -29.21 -28.11
CA GLU A 216 21.76 -30.33 -28.35
C GLU A 216 22.11 -31.48 -27.39
N PRO A 217 21.10 -32.18 -26.84
CA PRO A 217 21.32 -33.34 -25.98
C PRO A 217 22.18 -34.38 -26.71
N GLU A 218 23.15 -34.97 -25.99
CA GLU A 218 24.19 -35.86 -26.51
C GLU A 218 23.64 -37.08 -27.29
N GLU A 219 22.36 -37.40 -27.08
CA GLU A 219 21.62 -38.44 -27.80
C GLU A 219 21.57 -38.25 -29.32
N LYS A 220 21.69 -37.01 -29.83
CA LYS A 220 21.75 -36.75 -31.28
C LYS A 220 23.16 -36.79 -31.87
N LEU A 221 24.20 -36.73 -31.03
CA LEU A 221 25.60 -36.89 -31.45
C LEU A 221 25.98 -38.37 -31.58
N LEU A 222 25.31 -39.24 -30.83
CA LEU A 222 25.40 -40.68 -30.97
C LEU A 222 24.52 -41.12 -32.14
N GLY A 223 25.12 -41.17 -33.32
CA GLY A 223 24.54 -41.76 -34.52
C GLY A 223 24.21 -43.25 -34.32
N TYR A 224 23.09 -43.54 -33.66
CA TYR A 224 22.46 -44.83 -33.76
C TYR A 224 22.01 -45.00 -35.21
N LYS A 225 22.58 -46.02 -35.87
CA LYS A 225 22.27 -46.47 -37.22
C LYS A 225 20.75 -46.49 -37.44
N ARG A 226 20.22 -45.39 -37.95
CA ARG A 226 18.84 -45.31 -38.40
C ARG A 226 18.79 -46.13 -39.68
N GLU A 227 18.22 -47.32 -39.61
CA GLU A 227 17.96 -48.11 -40.81
C GLU A 227 17.24 -47.20 -41.83
N GLU A 228 17.76 -47.17 -43.06
CA GLU A 228 17.24 -46.27 -44.09
C GLU A 228 15.75 -46.55 -44.27
N SER A 229 14.91 -45.55 -43.95
CA SER A 229 13.47 -45.63 -44.20
C SER A 229 13.23 -46.08 -45.64
N LYS A 230 12.22 -46.94 -45.87
CA LYS A 230 11.87 -47.46 -47.21
C LYS A 230 11.68 -46.34 -48.25
N ILE A 231 11.32 -45.14 -47.79
CA ILE A 231 11.21 -43.93 -48.62
C ILE A 231 12.58 -43.37 -49.03
N ARG A 232 13.59 -43.41 -48.15
CA ARG A 232 14.97 -43.03 -48.51
C ARG A 232 15.57 -44.03 -49.51
N GLN A 233 15.31 -45.32 -49.34
CA GLN A 233 15.73 -46.33 -50.32
C GLN A 233 15.05 -46.08 -51.68
N PHE A 234 13.73 -45.81 -51.69
CA PHE A 234 13.00 -45.47 -52.90
C PHE A 234 13.55 -44.23 -53.62
N LEU A 235 13.84 -43.15 -52.88
CA LEU A 235 14.38 -41.91 -53.47
C LEU A 235 15.80 -42.10 -54.02
N ARG A 236 16.63 -42.94 -53.38
CA ARG A 236 17.96 -43.29 -53.90
C ARG A 236 17.87 -44.12 -55.19
N THR A 237 16.88 -45.00 -55.31
CA THR A 237 16.63 -45.78 -56.54
C THR A 237 16.10 -44.91 -57.68
N MET A 238 15.28 -43.90 -57.37
CA MET A 238 14.66 -43.05 -58.38
C MET A 238 15.52 -41.84 -58.80
N LEU A 239 16.43 -41.36 -57.94
CA LEU A 239 17.25 -40.15 -58.18
C LEU A 239 18.70 -40.37 -57.70
N PRO A 240 19.59 -40.95 -58.54
CA PRO A 240 20.95 -41.33 -58.13
C PRO A 240 21.88 -40.16 -57.78
N THR A 241 21.53 -38.93 -58.17
CA THR A 241 22.41 -37.75 -58.08
C THR A 241 22.23 -36.93 -56.81
N PHE A 242 21.32 -37.32 -55.91
CA PHE A 242 21.04 -36.56 -54.69
C PHE A 242 21.84 -37.11 -53.50
N ASN A 243 22.99 -36.50 -53.20
CA ASN A 243 23.78 -36.82 -52.00
C ASN A 243 23.88 -35.58 -51.07
N PRO A 244 23.16 -35.54 -49.94
CA PRO A 244 22.98 -34.30 -49.16
C PRO A 244 24.07 -34.04 -48.10
N SER A 245 25.31 -34.51 -48.27
CA SER A 245 26.35 -34.42 -47.24
C SER A 245 27.68 -33.80 -47.73
N SER A 246 27.64 -32.60 -48.30
CA SER A 246 28.88 -31.85 -48.57
C SER A 246 28.65 -30.33 -48.62
N SER A 247 28.87 -29.63 -47.50
CA SER A 247 29.42 -28.27 -47.51
C SER A 247 29.68 -27.78 -46.08
N SER A 248 30.94 -27.74 -45.67
CA SER A 248 31.44 -26.87 -44.59
C SER A 248 32.54 -25.99 -45.17
N PRO A 249 32.55 -24.66 -44.96
CA PRO A 249 33.71 -23.82 -45.21
C PRO A 249 34.46 -23.44 -43.91
N PRO A 250 35.71 -22.93 -44.02
CA PRO A 250 36.75 -23.11 -43.02
C PRO A 250 36.95 -21.93 -42.04
N THR A 251 37.62 -22.23 -40.93
CA THR A 251 38.11 -21.33 -39.88
C THR A 251 39.48 -20.71 -40.23
N SER A 252 39.65 -19.39 -40.02
CA SER A 252 40.93 -18.69 -39.81
C SER A 252 40.60 -17.23 -39.41
N SER A 253 41.29 -16.51 -38.52
CA SER A 253 42.59 -16.68 -37.87
C SER A 253 42.70 -15.68 -36.70
N VAL A 254 43.48 -16.07 -35.71
CA VAL A 254 43.83 -15.40 -34.45
C VAL A 254 44.81 -14.24 -34.65
N THR A 255 44.67 -13.16 -33.86
CA THR A 255 45.78 -12.32 -33.36
C THR A 255 45.62 -12.02 -31.86
N PRO A 256 46.73 -11.91 -31.08
CA PRO A 256 46.73 -11.97 -29.62
C PRO A 256 46.72 -10.59 -28.92
N PRO A 257 46.49 -10.52 -27.58
CA PRO A 257 46.17 -9.27 -26.88
C PRO A 257 47.42 -8.52 -26.40
N LEU A 258 47.41 -7.19 -26.52
CA LEU A 258 48.43 -6.32 -25.97
C LEU A 258 48.03 -5.78 -24.58
N SER A 259 49.03 -5.73 -23.72
CA SER A 259 49.09 -5.54 -22.28
C SER A 259 48.43 -4.28 -21.69
N LYS A 260 47.78 -4.46 -20.53
CA LYS A 260 47.42 -3.43 -19.55
C LYS A 260 48.67 -2.81 -18.90
N PRO A 261 48.62 -1.54 -18.49
CA PRO A 261 49.31 -1.09 -17.29
C PRO A 261 48.33 -0.83 -16.14
N LYS A 262 48.70 -1.34 -14.96
CA LYS A 262 48.22 -0.90 -13.64
C LYS A 262 48.90 0.43 -13.28
N SER A 263 48.14 1.43 -12.84
CA SER A 263 48.60 2.49 -11.93
C SER A 263 47.37 3.14 -11.29
N THR A 264 47.04 2.81 -10.04
CA THR A 264 47.41 3.55 -8.81
C THR A 264 46.68 4.88 -8.63
N ALA A 265 45.98 4.94 -7.49
CA ALA A 265 45.26 6.05 -6.94
C ALA A 265 46.04 7.38 -6.87
N ARG A 266 45.36 8.47 -7.24
CA ARG A 266 45.52 9.86 -6.77
C ARG A 266 44.11 10.45 -6.84
N ARG A 267 43.37 10.62 -5.74
CA ARG A 267 43.51 11.63 -4.67
C ARG A 267 43.53 13.06 -5.24
N SER A 268 42.35 13.62 -5.48
CA SER A 268 42.12 15.06 -5.57
C SER A 268 41.33 15.48 -4.33
N SER A 269 42.05 16.07 -3.38
CA SER A 269 41.53 16.65 -2.14
C SER A 269 40.74 17.94 -2.41
N PRO A 270 39.86 18.37 -1.49
CA PRO A 270 39.06 19.58 -1.60
C PRO A 270 39.88 20.82 -1.20
N THR A 271 39.75 21.91 -1.94
CA THR A 271 40.31 23.21 -1.52
C THR A 271 39.33 23.88 -0.57
N LEU A 272 39.61 23.77 0.72
CA LEU A 272 39.06 24.61 1.77
C LEU A 272 39.74 25.99 1.70
N LEU A 273 38.95 27.05 1.59
CA LEU A 273 39.39 28.40 1.97
C LEU A 273 38.67 28.79 3.27
N PRO A 274 39.34 29.49 4.21
CA PRO A 274 38.82 29.74 5.53
C PRO A 274 37.81 30.89 5.51
N SER A 275 36.54 30.59 5.78
CA SER A 275 35.56 31.62 6.14
C SER A 275 35.81 32.06 7.57
N SER A 276 36.40 33.25 7.71
CA SER A 276 36.46 33.99 8.98
C SER A 276 35.06 34.10 9.58
N ILE A 277 34.93 33.60 10.80
CA ILE A 277 33.77 33.81 11.67
C ILE A 277 33.74 35.30 12.05
N MET A 278 32.80 36.05 11.49
CA MET A 278 32.28 37.26 12.13
C MET A 278 30.87 36.96 12.64
N LYS A 279 30.78 36.70 13.95
CA LYS A 279 29.54 36.87 14.72
C LYS A 279 29.30 38.36 14.86
N MET A 280 28.13 38.87 14.47
CA MET A 280 27.50 40.10 15.00
C MET A 280 26.00 40.11 14.69
N PRO A 281 25.18 40.89 15.43
CA PRO A 281 24.03 40.37 16.17
C PRO A 281 22.68 40.43 15.41
N LEU A 282 21.74 39.63 15.94
CA LEU A 282 20.33 39.61 15.60
C LEU A 282 19.67 40.98 15.85
N THR A 283 19.01 41.53 14.82
CA THR A 283 17.91 42.48 14.99
C THR A 283 16.71 42.07 14.13
N SER A 284 15.69 41.60 14.85
CA SER A 284 14.25 41.86 14.67
C SER A 284 13.63 41.91 13.26
N SER A 285 12.73 40.93 13.08
CA SER A 285 11.31 41.12 12.75
C SER A 285 10.91 41.41 11.31
N THR A 286 10.41 40.37 10.64
CA THR A 286 9.07 40.42 10.03
C THR A 286 8.52 38.99 9.96
N HIS A 287 7.49 38.74 10.77
CA HIS A 287 6.79 37.46 10.84
C HIS A 287 6.10 37.13 9.52
N TYR A 288 6.57 36.11 8.81
CA TYR A 288 5.70 35.30 7.95
C TYR A 288 5.18 34.13 8.78
N ASN A 289 3.85 34.06 8.91
CA ASN A 289 3.13 33.04 9.65
C ASN A 289 3.39 31.63 9.08
N ASN A 290 4.38 30.94 9.64
CA ASN A 290 4.48 29.50 9.59
C ASN A 290 3.51 28.91 10.62
N SER A 291 2.29 28.57 10.21
CA SER A 291 1.43 27.66 10.98
C SER A 291 1.91 26.21 10.80
N SER A 292 3.14 25.94 11.22
CA SER A 292 3.58 24.57 11.53
C SER A 292 3.16 24.29 12.96
N SER A 293 1.93 23.80 13.16
CA SER A 293 1.52 23.27 14.45
C SER A 293 2.42 22.10 14.84
N PRO A 294 2.89 22.00 16.09
CA PRO A 294 3.61 20.84 16.54
C PRO A 294 2.68 19.62 16.48
N LEU A 295 3.29 18.51 16.10
CA LEU A 295 2.75 17.16 16.08
C LEU A 295 1.76 16.92 17.24
N SER A 296 0.47 16.87 16.94
CA SER A 296 -0.50 16.28 17.87
C SER A 296 -0.26 14.76 17.86
N PRO A 297 -0.11 14.12 19.04
CA PRO A 297 0.04 12.68 19.07
C PRO A 297 -1.22 12.03 18.49
N LEU A 298 -1.05 10.96 17.70
CA LEU A 298 -2.18 10.14 17.24
C LEU A 298 -3.11 9.85 18.43
N PRO A 299 -4.44 9.95 18.26
CA PRO A 299 -5.36 9.56 19.32
C PRO A 299 -5.06 8.10 19.68
N LYS A 300 -4.61 7.87 20.91
CA LYS A 300 -4.45 6.52 21.47
C LYS A 300 -5.78 5.81 21.29
N LYS A 301 -5.75 4.58 20.76
CA LYS A 301 -6.91 3.68 20.72
C LYS A 301 -7.50 3.67 22.14
N LEU A 302 -8.69 4.25 22.30
CA LEU A 302 -9.43 4.17 23.55
C LEU A 302 -9.65 2.69 23.85
N THR A 303 -9.20 2.24 25.01
CA THR A 303 -9.48 0.87 25.44
C THR A 303 -10.98 0.77 25.79
N LEU A 304 -11.53 -0.44 25.80
CA LEU A 304 -12.93 -0.68 26.17
C LEU A 304 -13.27 -0.08 27.55
N GLU A 305 -12.30 -0.06 28.46
CA GLU A 305 -12.34 0.60 29.78
C GLU A 305 -12.65 2.11 29.67
N ASP A 306 -11.98 2.83 28.76
CA ASP A 306 -12.14 4.28 28.60
C ASP A 306 -13.52 4.68 28.05
N ILE A 307 -14.13 3.80 27.26
CA ILE A 307 -15.47 4.01 26.68
C ILE A 307 -16.56 3.77 27.74
N ILE A 308 -16.34 2.82 28.65
CA ILE A 308 -17.26 2.50 29.75
C ILE A 308 -17.28 3.65 30.77
N ILE A 309 -16.12 4.20 31.15
CA ILE A 309 -16.01 5.31 32.11
C ILE A 309 -16.67 6.61 31.59
N LYS A 310 -16.59 6.87 30.28
CA LYS A 310 -17.27 8.04 29.68
C LYS A 310 -18.79 7.88 29.60
N LYS A 311 -19.32 6.66 29.56
CA LYS A 311 -20.76 6.40 29.60
C LYS A 311 -21.34 6.51 31.01
N THR A 312 -20.60 6.11 32.03
CA THR A 312 -21.06 6.19 33.43
C THR A 312 -21.06 7.63 33.97
N THR A 313 -20.10 8.46 33.56
CA THR A 313 -20.01 9.87 33.99
C THR A 313 -21.07 10.78 33.35
N LYS A 314 -21.61 10.43 32.18
CA LYS A 314 -22.70 11.19 31.53
C LYS A 314 -24.10 10.86 32.05
N SER A 315 -24.23 9.85 32.91
CA SER A 315 -25.53 9.40 33.46
C SER A 315 -25.87 10.02 34.82
N ASN A 316 -24.98 10.80 35.45
CA ASN A 316 -25.18 11.29 36.83
C ASN A 316 -25.39 12.81 36.96
N HIS A 317 -25.71 13.53 35.88
CA HIS A 317 -26.15 14.93 35.94
C HIS A 317 -27.44 15.14 35.16
N THR A 318 -28.54 14.66 35.74
CA THR A 318 -29.90 15.15 35.45
C THR A 318 -30.64 15.25 36.77
N ASN A 319 -30.67 16.43 37.37
CA ASN A 319 -31.78 16.98 38.17
C ASN A 319 -31.35 18.25 38.90
N SER A 320 -31.51 19.40 38.26
CA SER A 320 -32.13 20.60 38.82
C SER A 320 -32.13 21.70 37.76
N ASP A 321 -33.10 22.61 37.89
CA ASP A 321 -33.16 23.95 37.29
C ASP A 321 -34.05 24.13 36.05
N THR A 322 -35.34 24.23 36.35
CA THR A 322 -36.35 25.04 35.65
C THR A 322 -35.91 26.51 35.48
N PRO A 323 -36.03 27.13 34.29
CA PRO A 323 -35.85 28.57 34.16
C PRO A 323 -37.20 29.31 34.18
N LEU A 324 -37.32 30.25 35.11
CA LEU A 324 -38.35 31.31 35.13
C LEU A 324 -38.00 32.34 34.04
N LEU A 325 -38.91 32.59 33.10
CA LEU A 325 -38.83 33.71 32.17
C LEU A 325 -39.22 35.02 32.87
N SER A 326 -38.27 35.90 33.09
CA SER A 326 -38.50 37.33 33.35
C SER A 326 -38.46 38.11 32.03
N ARG A 327 -39.55 38.81 31.74
CA ARG A 327 -39.78 39.64 30.56
C ARG A 327 -39.40 41.07 30.92
N THR A 328 -38.30 41.59 30.37
CA THR A 328 -37.91 43.01 30.50
C THR A 328 -38.23 43.73 29.19
N VAL A 329 -39.03 44.79 29.31
CA VAL A 329 -39.45 45.71 28.25
C VAL A 329 -38.34 46.76 28.04
N PRO A 330 -38.01 47.19 26.81
CA PRO A 330 -37.23 48.41 26.62
C PRO A 330 -38.18 49.59 26.38
N SER A 331 -37.94 50.67 27.10
CA SER A 331 -38.50 52.00 26.86
C SER A 331 -37.36 52.98 26.59
N SER A 332 -37.59 53.81 25.57
CA SER A 332 -36.81 54.97 25.07
C SER A 332 -35.69 54.68 24.08
#